data_AF-A0AAV7T1T9-F1
#
_entry.id   AF-A0AAV7T1T9-F1
#
_cell.length_a   1.000
_cell.length_b   1.000
_cell.length_c   1.000
_cell.angle_alpha   90.00
_cell.angle_beta   90.00
_cell.angle_gamma   90.00
#
_symmetry.space_group_name_H-M   'P 1'
#
loop_
_entity.id
_entity.type
_entity.pdbx_description
1 polymer ?
#
loop_
_entity_poly.entity_id
_entity_poly.type
_entity_poly.pdbx_seq_one_letter_code
_entity_poly.pdbx_strand_id
1 'polypeptide(L)'
;MSFKASQTQQRELEIKKLQRTVDKATDDCMKVGGQEAARCNLNQTKAKLKDFFLLEEVASSRAYQQQVYEESQQTGKYLAWTNRIKHERQTIHQIQDPKTSVFITHEKDIARVFMSHYSRIYETNYVVSPDQIDQYYKPIMLPKMPLNVLNDITQTMTPSEIKGAIQKMPSAKAYVGDGFPTEFYKIFCRGACTIPNGFM
;
A
#
# COMPACT_ATOMS: atom_id res chain seq x y z
N MET A 1 33.18 2.33 19.78
CA MET A 1 33.27 0.87 19.53
C MET A 1 32.06 0.20 20.18
N SER A 2 31.32 -0.64 19.47
CA SER A 2 29.99 -1.13 19.89
C SER A 2 30.08 -2.13 21.05
N PHE A 3 29.45 -1.82 22.18
CA PHE A 3 29.38 -2.66 23.40
C PHE A 3 28.89 -4.10 23.10
N LYS A 4 28.00 -4.26 22.12
CA LYS A 4 27.48 -5.56 21.69
C LYS A 4 28.55 -6.47 21.05
N ALA A 5 29.51 -5.89 20.33
CA ALA A 5 30.59 -6.66 19.70
C ALA A 5 31.57 -7.23 20.75
N SER A 6 31.86 -6.46 21.80
CA SER A 6 32.68 -6.89 22.94
C SER A 6 32.04 -8.05 23.71
N GLN A 7 30.73 -7.96 23.97
CA GLN A 7 30.00 -9.03 24.66
C GLN A 7 29.90 -10.32 23.82
N THR A 8 29.78 -10.19 22.50
CA THR A 8 29.76 -11.34 21.57
C THR A 8 31.10 -12.05 21.55
N GLN A 9 32.21 -11.31 21.46
CA GLN A 9 33.56 -11.88 21.53
C GLN A 9 33.82 -12.60 22.86
N GLN A 10 33.36 -12.05 23.99
CA GLN A 10 33.49 -12.70 25.29
C GLN A 10 32.73 -14.04 25.35
N ARG A 11 31.52 -14.09 24.79
CA ARG A 11 30.69 -15.31 24.71
C ARG A 11 31.34 -16.39 23.85
N GLU A 12 31.84 -16.04 22.67
CA GLU A 12 32.56 -16.99 21.80
C GLU A 12 33.80 -17.59 22.49
N LEU A 13 34.48 -16.77 23.29
CA LEU A 13 35.66 -17.20 24.04
C LEU A 13 35.28 -18.18 25.17
N GLU A 14 34.14 -17.99 25.82
CA GLU A 14 33.59 -18.91 26.82
C GLU A 14 33.13 -20.24 26.21
N ILE A 15 32.47 -20.22 25.05
CA ILE A 15 32.05 -21.43 24.32
C ILE A 15 33.28 -22.27 23.95
N LYS A 16 34.32 -21.64 23.39
CA LYS A 16 35.58 -22.32 23.05
C LYS A 16 36.27 -22.91 24.29
N LYS A 17 36.20 -22.25 25.44
CA LYS A 17 36.74 -22.78 26.70
C LYS A 17 35.95 -24.00 27.18
N LEU A 18 34.62 -23.94 27.15
CA LEU A 18 33.75 -25.05 27.55
C LEU A 18 33.93 -26.27 26.63
N GLN A 19 34.03 -26.07 25.31
CA GLN A 19 34.32 -27.13 24.33
C GLN A 19 35.63 -27.85 24.64
N ARG A 20 36.73 -27.10 24.82
CA ARG A 20 38.04 -27.66 25.21
C ARG A 20 38.00 -28.39 26.55
N THR A 21 37.12 -27.98 27.45
CA THR A 21 36.96 -28.62 28.78
C THR A 21 36.19 -29.93 28.65
N VAL A 22 35.19 -29.99 27.77
CA VAL A 22 34.47 -31.22 27.43
C VAL A 22 35.40 -32.21 26.76
N ASP A 23 36.22 -31.79 25.79
CA ASP A 23 37.18 -32.66 25.08
C ASP A 23 38.19 -33.31 26.06
N LYS A 24 38.74 -32.51 26.97
CA LYS A 24 39.63 -33.01 28.04
C LYS A 24 38.92 -33.95 29.00
N ALA A 25 37.71 -33.59 29.45
CA ALA A 25 36.92 -34.43 30.34
C ALA A 25 36.48 -35.75 29.67
N THR A 26 36.27 -35.75 28.34
CA THR A 26 36.02 -36.98 27.58
C THR A 26 37.26 -37.86 27.51
N ASP A 27 38.42 -37.28 27.24
CA ASP A 27 39.69 -38.02 27.17
C ASP A 27 40.07 -38.63 28.54
N ASP A 28 39.85 -37.87 29.62
CA ASP A 28 40.13 -38.32 30.99
C ASP A 28 39.14 -39.42 31.43
N CYS A 29 37.87 -39.33 31.02
CA CYS A 29 36.87 -40.39 31.26
C CYS A 29 37.17 -41.68 30.47
N MET A 30 37.86 -41.59 29.32
CA MET A 30 38.31 -42.77 28.55
C MET A 30 39.56 -43.42 29.17
N LYS A 31 40.44 -42.64 29.81
CA LYS A 31 41.68 -43.14 30.46
C LYS A 31 41.44 -43.69 31.86
N VAL A 32 40.56 -43.07 32.64
CA VAL A 32 40.21 -43.49 34.01
C VAL A 32 38.96 -44.35 33.92
N GLY A 33 39.13 -45.65 33.64
CA GLY A 33 38.03 -46.59 33.50
C GLY A 33 37.10 -46.64 34.72
N GLY A 34 36.00 -45.89 34.68
CA GLY A 34 34.82 -46.12 35.53
C GLY A 34 34.67 -45.34 36.83
N GLN A 35 35.44 -44.27 37.11
CA GLN A 35 35.15 -43.43 38.28
C GLN A 35 33.85 -42.62 38.08
N GLU A 36 32.86 -42.84 38.95
CA GLU A 36 31.54 -42.20 38.89
C GLU A 36 31.60 -40.66 39.00
N ALA A 37 32.59 -40.13 39.73
CA ALA A 37 32.86 -38.70 39.82
C ALA A 37 33.29 -38.07 38.49
N ALA A 38 34.11 -38.76 37.69
CA ALA A 38 34.55 -38.28 36.37
C ALA A 38 33.37 -38.27 35.38
N ARG A 39 32.50 -39.29 35.43
CA ARG A 39 31.27 -39.36 34.62
C ARG A 39 30.26 -38.28 35.01
N CYS A 40 30.12 -38.00 36.32
CA CYS A 40 29.25 -36.95 36.83
C CYS A 40 29.70 -35.56 36.33
N ASN A 41 31.00 -35.25 36.41
CA ASN A 41 31.57 -33.99 35.93
C ASN A 41 31.43 -33.84 34.40
N LEU A 42 31.66 -34.91 33.64
CA LEU A 42 31.43 -34.93 32.19
C LEU A 42 29.97 -34.62 31.83
N ASN A 43 29.01 -35.25 32.51
CA ASN A 43 27.59 -35.01 32.25
C ASN A 43 27.17 -33.58 32.64
N GLN A 44 27.72 -33.05 33.73
CA GLN A 44 27.43 -31.68 34.18
C GLN A 44 28.00 -30.63 33.22
N THR A 45 29.20 -30.84 32.68
CA THR A 45 29.82 -29.94 31.68
C THR A 45 29.11 -30.01 30.34
N LYS A 46 28.68 -31.20 29.89
CA LYS A 46 27.84 -31.38 28.70
C LYS A 46 26.46 -30.74 28.84
N ALA A 47 25.81 -30.86 30.01
CA ALA A 47 24.53 -30.22 30.28
C ALA A 47 24.65 -28.69 30.21
N LYS A 48 25.66 -28.11 30.87
CA LYS A 48 25.96 -26.67 30.78
C LYS A 48 26.16 -26.22 29.35
N LEU A 49 26.95 -26.95 28.56
CA LEU A 49 27.19 -26.62 27.16
C LEU A 49 25.89 -26.64 26.33
N LYS A 50 25.03 -27.65 26.55
CA LYS A 50 23.72 -27.74 25.90
C LYS A 50 22.82 -26.57 26.26
N ASP A 51 22.76 -26.19 27.52
CA ASP A 51 21.94 -25.05 27.99
C ASP A 51 22.43 -23.73 27.38
N PHE A 52 23.75 -23.54 27.25
CA PHE A 52 24.33 -22.37 26.57
C PHE A 52 23.93 -22.31 25.09
N PHE A 53 24.02 -23.43 24.36
CA PHE A 53 23.60 -23.48 22.96
C PHE A 53 22.10 -23.24 22.79
N LEU A 54 21.27 -23.82 23.67
CA LEU A 54 19.81 -23.60 23.65
C LEU A 54 19.47 -22.11 23.89
N LEU A 55 20.14 -21.47 24.85
CA LEU A 55 19.94 -20.06 25.16
C LEU A 55 20.32 -19.16 23.97
N GLU A 56 21.41 -19.50 23.25
CA GLU A 56 21.86 -18.80 22.06
C GLU A 56 20.89 -18.95 20.89
N GLU A 57 20.40 -20.16 20.64
CA GLU A 57 19.42 -20.45 19.59
C GLU A 57 18.10 -19.70 19.85
N VAL A 58 17.63 -19.71 21.11
CA VAL A 58 16.44 -18.95 21.52
C VAL A 58 16.65 -17.45 21.36
N ALA A 59 17.82 -16.92 21.73
CA ALA A 59 18.14 -15.50 21.55
C ALA A 59 18.20 -15.10 20.08
N SER A 60 18.81 -15.93 19.23
CA SER A 60 18.89 -15.72 17.79
C SER A 60 17.52 -15.76 17.13
N SER A 61 16.69 -16.74 17.47
CA SER A 61 15.31 -16.86 16.99
C SER A 61 14.47 -15.63 17.38
N ARG A 62 14.58 -15.17 18.64
CA ARG A 62 13.89 -13.94 19.10
C ARG A 62 14.37 -12.70 18.35
N ALA A 63 15.68 -12.57 18.10
CA ALA A 63 16.23 -11.44 17.35
C ALA A 63 15.72 -11.43 15.90
N TYR A 64 15.67 -12.60 15.25
CA TYR A 64 15.13 -12.75 13.91
C TYR A 64 13.62 -12.40 13.86
N GLN A 65 12.83 -12.90 14.81
CA GLN A 65 11.41 -12.55 14.92
C GLN A 65 11.20 -11.04 15.11
N GLN A 66 12.03 -10.40 15.93
CA GLN A 66 12.00 -8.95 16.12
C GLN A 66 12.34 -8.21 14.82
N GLN A 67 13.35 -8.66 14.07
CA GLN A 67 13.71 -8.06 12.79
C GLN A 67 12.57 -8.17 11.77
N VAL A 68 11.95 -9.34 11.64
CA VAL A 68 10.79 -9.55 10.75
C VAL A 68 9.60 -8.68 11.18
N TYR A 69 9.37 -8.50 12.47
CA TYR A 69 8.34 -7.61 12.98
C TYR A 69 8.64 -6.13 12.64
N GLU A 70 9.87 -5.68 12.83
CA GLU A 70 10.29 -4.32 12.50
C GLU A 70 10.23 -4.03 10.98
N GLU A 71 10.57 -5.02 10.16
CA GLU A 71 10.51 -4.98 8.69
C GLU A 71 9.06 -5.01 8.17
N SER A 72 8.21 -5.89 8.71
CA SER A 72 6.79 -5.96 8.31
C SER A 72 6.02 -4.68 8.63
N GLN A 73 6.43 -3.93 9.66
CA GLN A 73 5.86 -2.62 10.00
C GLN A 73 6.36 -1.46 9.13
N GLN A 74 7.31 -1.67 8.21
CA GLN A 74 7.82 -0.58 7.35
C GLN A 74 6.71 0.07 6.54
N THR A 75 5.77 -0.71 6.01
CA THR A 75 4.62 -0.20 5.26
C THR A 75 3.74 0.70 6.12
N GLY A 76 3.47 0.29 7.37
CA GLY A 76 2.67 1.09 8.31
C GLY A 76 3.39 2.38 8.72
N LYS A 77 4.69 2.33 8.98
CA LYS A 77 5.53 3.50 9.28
C LYS A 77 5.58 4.47 8.10
N TYR A 78 5.75 3.95 6.89
CA TYR A 78 5.74 4.75 5.66
C TYR A 78 4.36 5.38 5.42
N LEU A 79 3.27 4.64 5.65
CA LEU A 79 1.91 5.17 5.57
C LEU A 79 1.69 6.29 6.60
N ALA A 80 2.09 6.10 7.84
CA ALA A 80 1.98 7.13 8.87
C ALA A 80 2.80 8.39 8.51
N TRP A 81 4.02 8.20 8.01
CA TRP A 81 4.89 9.28 7.56
C TRP A 81 4.31 10.03 6.34
N THR A 82 3.84 9.30 5.33
CA THR A 82 3.20 9.92 4.16
C THR A 82 1.92 10.65 4.52
N ASN A 83 1.09 10.10 5.41
CA ASN A 83 -0.10 10.78 5.93
C ASN A 83 0.29 12.06 6.67
N ARG A 84 1.30 12.00 7.54
CA ARG A 84 1.82 13.20 8.23
C ARG A 84 2.24 14.29 7.22
N ILE A 85 3.04 13.94 6.21
CA ILE A 85 3.47 14.91 5.18
C ILE A 85 2.27 15.46 4.40
N LYS A 86 1.30 14.63 4.05
CA LYS A 86 0.07 15.07 3.38
C LYS A 86 -0.70 16.05 4.25
N HIS A 87 -0.90 15.72 5.53
CA HIS A 87 -1.56 16.61 6.47
C HIS A 87 -0.82 17.93 6.63
N GLU A 88 0.50 17.92 6.84
CA GLU A 88 1.31 19.14 6.94
C GLU A 88 1.21 20.01 5.68
N ARG A 89 1.24 19.41 4.49
CA ARG A 89 1.12 20.15 3.20
C ARG A 89 -0.28 20.69 2.93
N GLN A 90 -1.32 20.01 3.41
CA GLN A 90 -2.72 20.37 3.18
C GLN A 90 -3.31 21.26 4.28
N THR A 91 -2.61 21.38 5.42
CA THR A 91 -3.09 22.19 6.54
C THR A 91 -2.97 23.67 6.22
N ILE A 92 -4.07 24.39 6.34
CA ILE A 92 -4.12 25.84 6.12
C ILE A 92 -4.03 26.52 7.48
N HIS A 93 -2.88 27.14 7.76
CA HIS A 93 -2.62 27.79 9.05
C HIS A 93 -3.28 29.16 9.21
N GLN A 94 -3.54 29.84 8.09
CA GLN A 94 -4.12 31.18 8.07
C GLN A 94 -4.84 31.43 6.75
N ILE A 95 -5.97 32.14 6.81
CA ILE A 95 -6.69 32.62 5.63
C ILE A 95 -7.08 34.08 5.82
N GLN A 96 -7.07 34.86 4.74
CA GLN A 96 -7.61 36.21 4.73
C GLN A 96 -9.09 36.16 4.36
N ASP A 97 -9.96 36.73 5.19
CA ASP A 97 -11.38 36.83 4.86
C ASP A 97 -11.59 37.88 3.74
N PRO A 98 -12.21 37.53 2.60
CA PRO A 98 -12.47 38.46 1.51
C PRO A 98 -13.43 39.61 1.87
N LYS A 99 -14.22 39.51 2.96
CA LYS A 99 -15.16 40.57 3.36
C LYS A 99 -14.53 41.59 4.31
N THR A 100 -13.77 41.10 5.29
CA THR A 100 -13.22 41.93 6.37
C THR A 100 -11.73 42.24 6.21
N SER A 101 -11.06 41.59 5.26
CA SER A 101 -9.61 41.67 5.01
C SER A 101 -8.73 41.31 6.22
N VAL A 102 -9.32 40.72 7.26
CA VAL A 102 -8.63 40.26 8.46
C VAL A 102 -8.10 38.85 8.25
N PHE A 103 -6.93 38.57 8.81
CA PHE A 103 -6.37 37.23 8.81
C PHE A 103 -6.92 36.40 9.98
N ILE A 104 -7.45 35.24 9.64
CA ILE A 104 -8.05 34.28 10.57
C ILE A 104 -7.12 33.07 10.70
N THR A 105 -6.84 32.66 11.93
CA THR A 105 -5.95 31.54 12.27
C THR A 105 -6.66 30.38 12.98
N HIS A 106 -7.87 30.60 13.51
CA HIS A 106 -8.65 29.56 14.16
C HIS A 106 -9.29 28.60 13.14
N GLU A 107 -9.08 27.30 13.31
CA GLU A 107 -9.52 26.25 12.37
C GLU A 107 -11.02 26.29 12.04
N LYS A 108 -11.89 26.45 13.06
CA LYS A 108 -13.34 26.54 12.87
C LYS A 108 -13.74 27.76 12.04
N ASP A 109 -13.04 28.87 12.25
CA ASP A 109 -13.32 30.12 11.54
C ASP A 109 -12.80 30.06 10.10
N ILE A 110 -11.64 29.42 9.88
CA ILE A 110 -11.11 29.11 8.54
C ILE A 110 -12.13 28.27 7.75
N ALA A 111 -12.64 27.18 8.35
CA ALA A 111 -13.65 26.33 7.72
C ALA A 111 -14.92 27.11 7.37
N ARG A 112 -15.37 28.02 8.24
CA ARG A 112 -16.53 28.88 7.98
C ARG A 112 -16.28 29.85 6.83
N VAL A 113 -15.08 30.42 6.71
CA VAL A 113 -14.72 31.29 5.58
C VAL A 113 -14.75 30.51 4.27
N PHE A 114 -14.18 29.29 4.24
CA PHE A 114 -14.25 28.42 3.07
C PHE A 114 -15.69 28.09 2.67
N MET A 115 -16.50 27.68 3.65
CA MET A 115 -17.90 27.35 3.42
C MET A 115 -18.69 28.54 2.88
N SER A 116 -18.53 29.72 3.49
CA SER A 116 -19.18 30.96 3.05
C SER A 116 -18.74 31.38 1.64
N HIS A 117 -17.45 31.25 1.34
CA HIS A 117 -16.90 31.59 0.02
C HIS A 117 -17.50 30.70 -1.08
N TYR A 118 -17.47 29.38 -0.90
CA TYR A 118 -18.01 28.45 -1.89
C TYR A 118 -19.53 28.49 -1.95
N SER A 119 -20.22 28.65 -0.82
CA SER A 119 -21.67 28.92 -0.79
C SER A 119 -22.00 30.06 -1.72
N ARG A 120 -21.30 31.20 -1.61
CA ARG A 120 -21.50 32.36 -2.49
C ARG A 120 -21.23 32.08 -3.97
N ILE A 121 -20.22 31.25 -4.30
CA ILE A 121 -19.92 30.89 -5.69
C ILE A 121 -21.05 30.03 -6.30
N TYR A 122 -21.59 29.12 -5.50
CA TYR A 122 -22.62 28.16 -5.94
C TYR A 122 -24.05 28.62 -5.66
N GLU A 123 -24.25 29.73 -4.95
CA GLU A 123 -25.52 30.40 -4.81
C GLU A 123 -25.98 30.84 -6.21
N THR A 124 -26.93 30.09 -6.75
CA THR A 124 -27.51 30.25 -8.08
C THR A 124 -28.32 31.54 -8.18
N ASN A 125 -27.64 32.69 -8.19
CA ASN A 125 -28.25 34.01 -8.37
C ASN A 125 -27.96 34.60 -9.75
N TYR A 126 -27.23 33.88 -10.60
CA TYR A 126 -26.96 34.31 -11.98
C TYR A 126 -28.04 33.75 -12.90
N VAL A 127 -29.13 34.51 -13.08
CA VAL A 127 -29.99 34.37 -14.25
C VAL A 127 -29.25 35.01 -15.42
N VAL A 128 -28.32 34.26 -16.02
CA VAL A 128 -27.57 34.73 -17.18
C VAL A 128 -28.51 34.70 -18.38
N SER A 129 -28.72 35.85 -19.02
CA SER A 129 -29.47 35.87 -20.28
C SER A 129 -28.64 35.21 -21.38
N PRO A 130 -29.27 34.51 -22.35
CA PRO A 130 -28.56 33.95 -23.51
C PRO A 130 -27.65 34.98 -24.21
N ASP A 131 -28.07 36.25 -24.25
CA ASP A 131 -27.32 37.34 -24.86
C ASP A 131 -25.97 37.63 -24.16
N GLN A 132 -25.92 37.52 -22.83
CA GLN A 132 -24.67 37.70 -22.07
C GLN A 132 -23.69 36.57 -22.34
N ILE A 133 -24.21 35.36 -22.52
CA ILE A 133 -23.42 34.17 -22.89
C ILE A 133 -22.83 34.38 -24.29
N ASP A 134 -23.65 34.81 -25.25
CA ASP A 134 -23.21 35.09 -26.61
C ASP A 134 -22.19 36.24 -26.66
N GLN A 135 -22.37 37.28 -25.85
CA GLN A 135 -21.40 38.38 -25.74
C GLN A 135 -20.06 37.92 -25.15
N TYR A 136 -20.06 37.02 -24.17
CA TYR A 136 -18.85 36.45 -23.60
C TYR A 136 -18.09 35.58 -24.60
N TYR A 137 -18.80 34.82 -25.44
CA TYR A 137 -18.18 33.94 -26.43
C TYR A 137 -17.79 34.65 -27.73
N LYS A 138 -18.37 35.81 -28.07
CA LYS A 138 -18.00 36.62 -29.26
C LYS A 138 -16.49 36.84 -29.47
N PRO A 139 -15.71 37.27 -28.45
CA PRO A 139 -14.27 37.48 -28.61
C PRO A 139 -13.47 36.17 -28.69
N ILE A 140 -14.03 35.06 -28.23
CA ILE A 140 -13.39 33.76 -28.26
C ILE A 140 -13.69 33.13 -29.62
N MET A 141 -12.70 33.07 -30.52
CA MET A 141 -12.82 32.27 -31.75
C MET A 141 -12.82 30.78 -31.41
N LEU A 142 -13.96 30.28 -30.91
CA LEU A 142 -14.18 28.86 -30.70
C LEU A 142 -14.27 28.20 -32.09
N PRO A 143 -13.49 27.14 -32.36
CA PRO A 143 -13.66 26.37 -33.58
C PRO A 143 -15.07 25.78 -33.59
N LYS A 144 -15.90 26.25 -34.52
CA LYS A 144 -17.23 25.67 -34.74
C LYS A 144 -17.04 24.35 -35.47
N MET A 145 -17.63 23.29 -34.93
CA MET A 145 -17.65 21.99 -35.59
C MET A 145 -18.38 22.14 -36.93
N PRO A 146 -17.83 21.60 -38.03
CA PRO A 146 -18.48 21.70 -39.33
C PRO A 146 -19.78 20.87 -39.31
N LEU A 147 -20.79 21.36 -40.05
CA LEU A 147 -22.16 20.82 -40.01
C LEU A 147 -22.25 19.33 -40.35
N ASN A 148 -21.35 18.83 -41.19
CA ASN A 148 -21.25 17.40 -41.50
C ASN A 148 -20.93 16.57 -40.26
N VAL A 149 -19.92 16.96 -39.48
CA VAL A 149 -19.53 16.24 -38.25
C VAL A 149 -20.62 16.36 -37.18
N LEU A 150 -21.30 17.51 -37.10
CA LEU A 150 -22.43 17.69 -36.19
C LEU A 150 -23.60 16.77 -36.56
N ASN A 151 -23.91 16.65 -37.85
CA ASN A 151 -24.94 15.73 -38.34
C ASN A 151 -24.55 14.27 -38.07
N ASP A 152 -23.28 13.91 -38.30
CA ASP A 152 -22.79 12.55 -38.02
C ASP A 152 -22.90 12.19 -36.53
N ILE A 153 -22.66 13.14 -35.62
CA ILE A 153 -22.76 12.93 -34.17
C ILE A 153 -24.21 12.93 -33.68
N THR A 154 -25.09 13.74 -34.29
CA THR A 154 -26.52 13.79 -33.91
C THR A 154 -27.34 12.68 -34.55
N GLN A 155 -26.82 12.02 -35.58
CA GLN A 155 -27.44 10.87 -36.20
C GLN A 155 -27.54 9.69 -35.22
N THR A 156 -28.65 8.96 -35.28
CA THR A 156 -28.84 7.74 -34.50
C THR A 156 -27.84 6.66 -34.94
N MET A 157 -27.17 6.04 -33.96
CA MET A 157 -26.20 4.98 -34.22
C MET A 157 -26.83 3.82 -34.98
N THR A 158 -26.17 3.38 -36.05
CA THR A 158 -26.63 2.24 -36.82
C THR A 158 -26.23 0.92 -36.15
N PRO A 159 -27.03 -0.14 -36.28
CA PRO A 159 -26.68 -1.45 -35.70
C PRO A 159 -25.38 -2.02 -36.28
N SER A 160 -25.02 -1.64 -37.51
CA SER A 160 -23.76 -2.03 -38.14
C SER A 160 -22.53 -1.39 -37.47
N GLU A 161 -22.62 -0.11 -37.09
CA GLU A 161 -21.57 0.58 -36.34
C GLU A 161 -21.38 -0.03 -34.97
N ILE A 162 -22.46 -0.36 -34.26
CA ILE A 162 -22.41 -1.02 -32.95
C ILE A 162 -21.69 -2.38 -33.06
N LYS A 163 -22.07 -3.19 -34.06
CA LYS A 163 -21.39 -4.47 -34.32
C LYS A 163 -19.90 -4.29 -34.63
N GLY A 164 -19.56 -3.30 -35.45
CA GLY A 164 -18.16 -2.97 -35.76
C GLY A 164 -17.37 -2.49 -34.55
N ALA A 165 -17.98 -1.69 -33.67
CA ALA A 165 -17.36 -1.23 -32.43
C ALA A 165 -17.08 -2.40 -31.47
N ILE A 166 -18.07 -3.29 -31.26
CA ILE A 166 -17.94 -4.46 -30.39
C ILE A 166 -16.83 -5.41 -30.90
N GLN A 167 -16.70 -5.58 -32.22
CA GLN A 167 -15.62 -6.37 -32.80
C GLN A 167 -14.24 -5.76 -32.57
N LYS A 168 -14.12 -4.43 -32.58
CA LYS A 168 -12.86 -3.69 -32.35
C LYS A 168 -12.46 -3.62 -30.86
N MET A 169 -13.34 -3.99 -29.93
CA MET A 169 -13.02 -3.95 -28.50
C MET A 169 -11.90 -4.97 -28.15
N PRO A 170 -10.91 -4.58 -27.34
CA PRO A 170 -9.82 -5.46 -26.93
C PRO A 170 -10.33 -6.63 -26.10
N SER A 171 -9.85 -7.84 -26.41
CA SER A 171 -10.16 -9.05 -25.65
C SER A 171 -9.40 -9.05 -24.31
N ALA A 172 -9.86 -9.86 -23.35
CA ALA A 172 -9.21 -10.12 -22.07
C ALA A 172 -9.04 -8.92 -21.10
N LYS A 173 -9.82 -7.84 -21.25
CA LYS A 173 -9.94 -6.84 -20.19
C LYS A 173 -10.74 -7.40 -19.01
N ALA A 174 -10.25 -7.15 -17.79
CA ALA A 174 -10.97 -7.47 -16.56
C ALA A 174 -12.14 -6.49 -16.36
N TYR A 175 -13.26 -7.01 -15.86
CA TYR A 175 -14.47 -6.22 -15.58
C TYR A 175 -14.44 -5.72 -14.14
N VAL A 176 -14.97 -4.53 -13.93
CA VAL A 176 -15.19 -3.96 -12.60
C VAL A 176 -16.67 -3.61 -12.50
N GLY A 177 -17.39 -4.21 -11.55
CA GLY A 177 -18.84 -4.00 -11.36
C GLY A 177 -19.72 -4.98 -12.14
N ASP A 178 -20.90 -4.50 -12.59
CA ASP A 178 -22.00 -5.28 -13.21
C ASP A 178 -21.86 -5.47 -14.75
N GLY A 179 -20.63 -5.40 -15.27
CA GLY A 179 -20.36 -5.48 -16.71
C GLY A 179 -20.13 -6.93 -17.18
N PHE A 180 -20.74 -7.32 -18.30
CA PHE A 180 -20.44 -8.58 -18.98
C PHE A 180 -19.13 -8.53 -19.75
N PRO A 181 -18.53 -9.71 -20.07
CA PRO A 181 -17.32 -9.72 -20.83
C PRO A 181 -17.44 -9.16 -22.25
N THR A 182 -16.39 -8.50 -22.73
CA THR A 182 -16.20 -8.14 -24.15
C THR A 182 -16.43 -9.36 -25.06
N GLU A 183 -16.02 -10.55 -24.60
CA GLU A 183 -16.29 -11.81 -25.30
C GLU A 183 -17.78 -12.15 -25.35
N PHE A 184 -18.54 -11.87 -24.28
CA PHE A 184 -19.98 -12.03 -24.28
C PHE A 184 -20.63 -11.17 -25.36
N TYR A 185 -20.27 -9.88 -25.44
CA TYR A 185 -20.83 -8.99 -26.47
C TYR A 185 -20.45 -9.43 -27.89
N LYS A 186 -19.21 -9.90 -28.11
CA LYS A 186 -18.78 -10.43 -29.42
C LYS A 186 -19.57 -11.67 -29.83
N ILE A 187 -19.82 -12.60 -28.91
CA ILE A 187 -20.60 -13.81 -29.16
C ILE A 187 -22.07 -13.46 -29.42
N PHE A 188 -22.64 -12.60 -28.57
CA PHE A 188 -24.03 -12.15 -28.68
C PHE A 188 -24.29 -11.47 -30.03
N CYS A 189 -23.41 -10.55 -30.45
CA CYS A 189 -23.55 -9.86 -31.74
C CYS A 189 -23.32 -10.74 -32.97
N ARG A 190 -22.62 -11.88 -32.83
CA ARG A 190 -22.43 -12.87 -33.90
C ARG A 190 -23.63 -13.78 -34.09
N GLY A 191 -24.65 -13.71 -33.23
CA GLY A 191 -25.85 -14.56 -33.33
C GLY A 191 -25.59 -16.03 -33.00
N ALA A 192 -24.41 -16.36 -32.46
CA ALA A 192 -24.00 -17.73 -32.16
C ALA A 192 -24.52 -18.24 -30.79
N CYS A 193 -25.54 -17.59 -30.23
CA CYS A 193 -26.10 -17.96 -28.94
C CYS A 193 -27.15 -19.07 -29.12
N THR A 194 -26.70 -20.30 -29.38
CA THR A 194 -27.44 -21.47 -28.89
C THR A 194 -27.10 -21.59 -27.42
N ILE A 195 -28.06 -21.24 -26.56
CA ILE A 195 -27.96 -21.50 -25.11
C ILE A 195 -27.88 -23.03 -24.98
N PRO A 196 -26.79 -23.62 -24.44
CA PRO A 196 -26.79 -25.04 -24.15
C PRO A 196 -27.86 -25.29 -23.08
N ASN A 197 -28.83 -26.16 -23.41
CA ASN A 197 -29.93 -26.60 -22.56
C ASN A 197 -29.43 -27.36 -21.33
N GLY A 198 -28.80 -26.68 -20.37
CA GLY A 198 -28.18 -27.38 -19.23
C GLY A 198 -27.88 -26.54 -17.99
N PHE A 199 -28.32 -25.29 -17.90
CA PHE A 199 -28.27 -24.53 -16.66
C PHE A 199 -29.64 -23.90 -16.37
N MET A 200 -30.54 -24.75 -15.88
CA MET A 200 -31.58 -24.39 -14.92
C MET A 200 -31.26 -25.13 -13.62
#